data_AF-A0A7W7LLV8-F1
#
_entry.id   AF-A0A7W7LLV8-F1
#
_cell.length_a   1.000
_cell.length_b   1.000
_cell.length_c   1.000
_cell.angle_alpha   90.00
_cell.angle_beta   90.00
_cell.angle_gamma   90.00
#
_symmetry.space_group_name_H-M   'P 1'
#
loop_
_entity.id
_entity.type
_entity.pdbx_description
1 polymer ?
#
loop_
_entity_poly.entity_id
_entity_poly.type
_entity_poly.pdbx_seq_one_letter_code
_entity_poly.pdbx_strand_id
1 'polypeptide(L)'
;MSEEVTEAPVPTIGGLEAQLIEVVDLVGQIADQDYDRAQRLEGLINGLQEQLDELRERVETGALAAQGAQGANGGASDDGDEPPRPRPWAARATPDEWTELADWVDWLQNYYQLKGEFQVPVCWPQHGGAVEELAGLHSAWKAAMLADERAEGAGDQSGYWHDRSLWDTLARVGRAIPNACRNTGHTAGRALPVTDRGLLPQFG
;
A
#
# COMPACT_ATOMS: atom_id res chain seq x y z
N MET A 1 7.52 -18.21 67.64
CA MET A 1 7.24 -17.51 66.37
C MET A 1 5.91 -18.03 65.90
N SER A 2 4.84 -17.29 66.20
CA SER A 2 3.49 -17.61 65.76
C SER A 2 3.04 -16.41 64.94
N GLU A 3 2.92 -16.61 63.64
CA GLU A 3 2.42 -15.62 62.68
C GLU A 3 0.95 -15.34 62.99
N GLU A 4 0.66 -14.08 63.32
CA GLU A 4 -0.69 -13.57 63.47
C GLU A 4 -1.26 -13.39 62.06
N VAL A 5 -2.09 -14.36 61.65
CA VAL A 5 -2.87 -14.29 60.42
C VAL A 5 -3.91 -13.19 60.62
N THR A 6 -3.65 -12.00 60.07
CA THR A 6 -4.64 -10.92 59.96
C THR A 6 -5.77 -11.40 59.06
N GLU A 7 -6.87 -11.82 59.68
CA GLU A 7 -8.13 -12.14 59.02
C GLU A 7 -8.69 -10.86 58.37
N ALA A 8 -8.81 -10.87 57.05
CA ALA A 8 -9.37 -9.75 56.31
C ALA A 8 -10.82 -9.48 56.78
N PRO A 9 -11.23 -8.21 56.95
CA PRO A 9 -12.58 -7.89 57.43
C PRO A 9 -13.63 -8.48 56.48
N VAL A 10 -14.54 -9.29 57.03
CA VAL A 10 -15.66 -9.89 56.30
C VAL A 10 -16.55 -8.76 55.78
N PRO A 11 -16.84 -8.70 54.46
CA PRO A 11 -17.65 -7.62 53.89
C PRO A 11 -19.05 -7.65 54.50
N THR A 12 -19.49 -6.50 55.03
CA THR A 12 -20.86 -6.33 55.50
C THR A 12 -21.78 -6.07 54.31
N ILE A 13 -23.06 -6.44 54.44
CA ILE A 13 -24.07 -6.18 53.42
C ILE A 13 -24.10 -4.69 53.04
N GLY A 14 -24.04 -3.79 54.02
CA GLY A 14 -23.97 -2.34 53.76
C GLY A 14 -22.69 -1.89 53.06
N GLY A 15 -21.55 -2.57 53.27
CA GLY A 15 -20.32 -2.31 52.53
C GLY A 15 -20.40 -2.73 51.06
N LEU A 16 -21.06 -3.86 50.78
CA LEU A 16 -21.32 -4.32 49.41
C LEU A 16 -22.33 -3.42 48.68
N GLU A 17 -23.35 -2.92 49.38
CA GLU A 17 -24.32 -1.97 48.82
C GLU A 17 -23.64 -0.65 48.42
N ALA A 18 -22.73 -0.13 49.25
CA ALA A 18 -21.96 1.07 48.92
C ALA A 18 -21.05 0.87 47.70
N GLN A 19 -20.37 -0.29 47.63
CA GLN A 19 -19.53 -0.64 46.46
C GLN A 19 -20.36 -0.81 45.18
N LEU A 20 -21.57 -1.37 45.28
CA LEU A 20 -22.46 -1.52 44.13
C LEU A 20 -22.89 -0.15 43.58
N ILE A 21 -23.19 0.82 44.45
CA ILE A 21 -23.52 2.19 44.04
C ILE A 21 -22.34 2.83 43.29
N GLU A 22 -21.12 2.70 43.83
CA GLU A 22 -19.92 3.24 43.18
C GLU A 22 -19.67 2.62 41.80
N VAL A 23 -19.85 1.30 41.67
CA VAL A 23 -19.70 0.60 40.38
C VAL A 23 -20.76 1.05 39.39
N VAL A 24 -22.01 1.24 39.81
CA VAL A 24 -23.09 1.74 38.94
C VAL A 24 -22.77 3.15 38.44
N ASP A 25 -22.30 4.03 39.30
CA ASP A 25 -21.90 5.39 38.91
C ASP A 25 -20.72 5.37 37.93
N LEU A 26 -19.72 4.52 38.17
CA LEU A 26 -18.56 4.38 37.29
C LEU A 26 -18.97 3.85 35.90
N VAL A 27 -19.86 2.85 35.85
CA VAL A 27 -20.40 2.33 34.58
C VAL A 27 -21.19 3.41 33.84
N GLY A 28 -21.96 4.23 34.56
CA GLY A 28 -22.63 5.40 33.98
C GLY A 28 -21.66 6.38 33.34
N GLN A 29 -20.60 6.75 34.05
CA GLN A 29 -19.55 7.64 33.53
C GLN A 29 -18.83 7.07 32.30
N ILE A 30 -18.57 5.76 32.27
CA ILE A 30 -17.96 5.09 31.11
C ILE A 30 -18.90 5.14 29.91
N ALA A 31 -20.20 4.87 30.11
CA ALA A 31 -21.19 4.93 29.04
C ALA A 31 -21.31 6.35 28.46
N ASP A 32 -21.30 7.38 29.31
CA ASP A 32 -21.30 8.78 28.88
C ASP A 32 -20.03 9.13 28.09
N GLN A 33 -18.85 8.69 28.56
CA GLN A 33 -17.59 8.90 27.84
C GLN A 33 -17.56 8.22 26.47
N ASP A 34 -18.11 7.02 26.38
CA ASP A 34 -18.20 6.27 25.11
C ASP A 34 -19.17 6.96 24.14
N TYR A 35 -20.30 7.47 24.64
CA TYR A 35 -21.24 8.27 23.85
C TYR A 35 -20.59 9.55 23.32
N ASP A 36 -19.88 10.30 24.17
CA ASP A 36 -19.16 11.51 23.79
C ASP A 36 -18.01 11.23 22.80
N ARG A 37 -17.37 10.06 22.92
CA ARG A 37 -16.35 9.63 21.95
C ARG A 37 -16.96 9.29 20.60
N ALA A 38 -18.11 8.60 20.58
CA ALA A 38 -18.83 8.29 19.34
C ALA A 38 -19.28 9.55 18.62
N GLN A 39 -19.90 10.49 19.33
CA GLN A 39 -20.30 11.81 18.80
C GLN A 39 -19.12 12.58 18.19
N ARG A 40 -17.95 12.58 18.86
CA ARG A 40 -16.74 13.21 18.33
C ARG A 40 -16.24 12.56 17.05
N LEU A 41 -16.23 11.22 16.99
CA LEU A 41 -15.81 10.50 15.79
C LEU A 41 -16.75 10.76 14.62
N GLU A 42 -18.05 10.78 14.86
CA GLU A 42 -19.05 11.13 13.84
C GLU A 42 -18.83 12.55 13.32
N GLY A 43 -18.58 13.52 14.19
CA GLY A 43 -18.23 14.88 13.80
C GLY A 43 -16.95 14.96 12.94
N LEU A 44 -15.93 14.18 13.27
CA LEU A 44 -14.69 14.11 12.47
C LEU A 44 -14.92 13.46 11.10
N ILE A 45 -15.72 12.39 11.03
CA ILE A 45 -16.06 11.71 9.77
C ILE A 45 -16.81 12.67 8.85
N ASN A 46 -17.83 13.37 9.38
CA ASN A 46 -18.59 14.35 8.61
C ASN A 46 -17.69 15.48 8.11
N GLY A 47 -16.80 16.00 8.97
CA GLY A 47 -15.85 17.04 8.55
C GLY A 47 -14.86 16.56 7.48
N LEU A 48 -14.39 15.32 7.54
CA LEU A 48 -13.53 14.74 6.49
C LEU A 48 -14.29 14.54 5.17
N GLN A 49 -15.57 14.16 5.23
CA GLN A 49 -16.42 14.05 4.05
C GLN A 49 -16.62 15.42 3.37
N GLU A 50 -16.90 16.47 4.14
CA GLU A 50 -16.98 17.84 3.62
C GLU A 50 -15.66 18.28 2.95
N GLN A 51 -14.52 18.00 3.59
CA GLN A 51 -13.21 18.31 3.00
C GLN A 51 -12.94 17.57 1.69
N LEU A 52 -13.36 16.30 1.57
CA LEU A 52 -13.23 15.52 0.33
C LEU A 52 -14.12 16.07 -0.78
N ASP A 53 -15.36 16.45 -0.45
CA ASP A 53 -16.29 17.05 -1.41
C ASP A 53 -15.76 18.41 -1.92
N GLU A 54 -15.22 19.26 -1.04
CA GLU A 54 -14.56 20.50 -1.43
C GLU A 54 -13.34 20.26 -2.35
N LEU A 55 -12.50 19.27 -2.02
CA LEU A 55 -11.34 18.92 -2.85
C LEU A 55 -11.78 18.41 -4.22
N ARG A 56 -12.83 17.58 -4.30
CA ARG A 56 -13.40 17.11 -5.56
C ARG A 56 -13.89 18.28 -6.40
N GLU A 57 -14.65 19.21 -5.82
CA GLU A 57 -15.15 20.39 -6.53
C GLU A 57 -14.01 21.30 -7.03
N ARG A 58 -12.94 21.48 -6.24
CA ARG A 58 -11.74 22.22 -6.67
C ARG A 58 -11.04 21.54 -7.86
N VAL A 59 -10.95 20.21 -7.85
CA VAL A 59 -10.40 19.43 -8.97
C VAL A 59 -11.28 19.56 -10.21
N GLU A 60 -12.59 19.43 -10.08
CA GLU A 60 -13.53 19.58 -11.20
C GLU A 60 -13.50 20.99 -11.79
N THR A 61 -13.52 22.02 -10.94
CA THR A 61 -13.41 23.43 -11.35
C THR A 61 -12.05 23.72 -12.01
N GLY A 62 -10.97 23.17 -11.44
CA GLY A 62 -9.62 23.26 -12.03
C GLY A 62 -9.51 22.52 -13.37
N ALA A 63 -10.16 21.36 -13.51
CA ALA A 63 -10.22 20.61 -14.76
C ALA A 63 -11.01 21.36 -15.83
N LEU A 64 -12.14 21.98 -15.48
CA LEU A 64 -12.92 22.84 -16.38
C LEU A 64 -12.12 24.09 -16.80
N ALA A 65 -11.38 24.71 -15.88
CA ALA A 65 -10.49 25.84 -16.19
C ALA A 65 -9.32 25.42 -17.10
N ALA A 66 -8.73 24.24 -16.87
CA ALA A 66 -7.67 23.68 -17.72
C ALA A 66 -8.18 23.33 -19.13
N GLN A 67 -9.39 22.79 -19.25
CA GLN A 67 -10.06 22.53 -20.53
C GLN A 67 -10.38 23.84 -21.28
N GLY A 68 -10.80 24.89 -20.57
CA GLY A 68 -11.00 26.22 -21.16
C GLY A 68 -9.70 26.87 -21.66
N ALA A 69 -8.58 26.65 -20.96
CA ALA A 69 -7.25 27.10 -21.40
C ALA A 69 -6.72 26.29 -22.60
N GLN A 70 -7.04 24.99 -22.67
CA GLN A 70 -6.72 24.12 -23.83
C GLN A 70 -7.53 24.50 -25.08
N GLY A 71 -8.73 25.07 -24.92
CA GLY A 71 -9.56 25.58 -26.02
C GLY A 71 -9.00 26.80 -26.76
N ALA A 72 -8.04 27.53 -26.17
CA ALA A 72 -7.39 28.69 -26.80
C ALA A 72 -6.02 28.37 -27.43
N ASN A 73 -5.48 27.15 -27.21
CA ASN A 73 -4.20 26.72 -27.76
C ASN A 73 -4.25 25.34 -28.43
N GLY A 74 -5.44 24.93 -28.88
CA GLY A 74 -5.68 23.72 -29.65
C GLY A 74 -5.45 23.94 -31.14
N GLY A 75 -4.21 24.24 -31.52
CA GLY A 75 -3.74 23.87 -32.85
C GLY A 75 -3.81 22.36 -32.94
N ALA A 76 -4.84 21.84 -33.63
CA ALA A 76 -4.98 20.43 -33.92
C ALA A 76 -3.72 19.95 -34.65
N SER A 77 -2.83 19.32 -33.89
CA SER A 77 -1.92 18.31 -34.42
C SER A 77 -2.72 17.02 -34.32
N ASP A 78 -3.31 16.63 -35.43
CA ASP A 78 -3.85 15.30 -35.66
C ASP A 78 -2.68 14.30 -35.64
N ASP A 79 -2.16 13.98 -34.45
CA ASP A 79 -1.21 12.89 -34.23
C ASP A 79 -1.98 11.63 -33.79
N GLY A 80 -2.91 11.19 -34.64
CA GLY A 80 -3.64 9.94 -34.48
C GLY A 80 -2.84 8.68 -34.83
N ASP A 81 -1.51 8.78 -34.99
CA ASP A 81 -0.67 7.69 -35.53
C ASP A 81 0.70 7.52 -34.83
N GLU A 82 1.03 8.30 -33.79
CA GLU A 82 2.29 8.09 -33.05
C GLU A 82 2.11 6.99 -31.98
N PRO A 83 2.79 5.83 -32.10
CA PRO A 83 2.71 4.78 -31.10
C PRO A 83 3.18 5.32 -29.73
N PRO A 84 2.52 4.92 -28.64
CA PRO A 84 2.83 5.45 -27.32
C PRO A 84 4.28 5.16 -26.97
N ARG A 85 5.03 6.21 -26.61
CA ARG A 85 6.40 6.07 -26.14
C ARG A 85 6.46 5.16 -24.91
N PRO A 86 7.38 4.17 -24.85
CA PRO A 86 7.53 3.32 -23.68
C PRO A 86 7.80 4.16 -22.42
N ARG A 87 7.03 3.90 -21.37
CA ARG A 87 7.19 4.53 -20.05
C ARG A 87 7.33 3.44 -18.98
N PRO A 88 8.15 3.68 -17.93
CA PRO A 88 8.19 2.81 -16.76
C PRO A 88 6.77 2.57 -16.23
N TRP A 89 6.49 1.37 -15.73
CA TRP A 89 5.20 1.04 -15.14
C TRP A 89 4.82 2.06 -14.06
N ALA A 90 5.76 2.42 -13.18
CA ALA A 90 5.53 3.39 -12.11
C ALA A 90 5.05 4.76 -12.59
N ALA A 91 5.49 5.18 -13.79
CA ALA A 91 5.17 6.49 -14.37
C ALA A 91 3.84 6.52 -15.14
N ARG A 92 3.24 5.35 -15.39
CA ARG A 92 1.97 5.23 -16.13
C ARG A 92 0.85 4.57 -15.33
N ALA A 93 1.18 3.91 -14.22
CA ALA A 93 0.22 3.22 -13.38
C ALA A 93 -0.71 4.19 -12.65
N THR A 94 -1.98 3.81 -12.55
CA THR A 94 -2.98 4.55 -11.76
C THR A 94 -2.85 4.23 -10.26
N PRO A 95 -3.44 5.04 -9.37
CA PRO A 95 -3.48 4.73 -7.93
C PRO A 95 -4.11 3.35 -7.62
N ASP A 96 -5.11 2.94 -8.40
CA ASP A 96 -5.75 1.63 -8.24
C ASP A 96 -4.81 0.50 -8.64
N GLU A 97 -4.06 0.65 -9.73
CA GLU A 97 -3.04 -0.33 -10.15
C GLU A 97 -1.89 -0.44 -9.13
N TRP A 98 -1.52 0.67 -8.49
CA TRP A 98 -0.58 0.67 -7.36
C TRP A 98 -1.12 -0.11 -6.15
N THR A 99 -2.38 0.08 -5.83
CA THR A 99 -3.05 -0.64 -4.72
C THR A 99 -3.16 -2.13 -5.04
N GLU A 100 -3.61 -2.47 -6.25
CA GLU A 100 -3.69 -3.86 -6.72
C GLU A 100 -2.33 -4.56 -6.67
N LEU A 101 -1.26 -3.88 -7.10
CA LEU A 101 0.09 -4.43 -7.01
C LEU A 101 0.53 -4.62 -5.56
N ALA A 102 0.23 -3.69 -4.67
CA ALA A 102 0.56 -3.81 -3.24
C ALA A 102 -0.16 -5.00 -2.59
N ASP A 103 -1.47 -5.13 -2.81
CA ASP A 103 -2.27 -6.24 -2.31
C ASP A 103 -1.75 -7.59 -2.85
N TRP A 104 -1.38 -7.63 -4.13
CA TRP A 104 -0.81 -8.83 -4.72
C TRP A 104 0.57 -9.17 -4.15
N VAL A 105 1.43 -8.17 -3.89
CA VAL A 105 2.74 -8.40 -3.25
C VAL A 105 2.56 -8.92 -1.82
N ASP A 106 1.61 -8.37 -1.07
CA ASP A 106 1.28 -8.85 0.28
C ASP A 106 0.74 -10.29 0.24
N TRP A 107 -0.14 -10.60 -0.71
CA TRP A 107 -0.58 -11.96 -0.97
C TRP A 107 0.61 -12.88 -1.30
N LEU A 108 1.49 -12.48 -2.21
CA LEU A 108 2.64 -13.29 -2.64
C LEU A 108 3.58 -13.58 -1.46
N GLN A 109 3.91 -12.55 -0.69
CA GLN A 109 4.76 -12.61 0.49
C GLN A 109 4.21 -13.59 1.52
N ASN A 110 2.89 -13.58 1.76
CA ASN A 110 2.22 -14.44 2.72
C ASN A 110 1.96 -15.86 2.18
N TYR A 111 1.53 -15.99 0.93
CA TYR A 111 1.14 -17.27 0.33
C TYR A 111 2.37 -18.15 0.06
N TYR A 112 3.43 -17.56 -0.48
CA TYR A 112 4.71 -18.27 -0.73
C TYR A 112 5.65 -18.25 0.47
N GLN A 113 5.24 -17.61 1.59
CA GLN A 113 6.03 -17.54 2.82
C GLN A 113 7.47 -17.07 2.56
N LEU A 114 7.60 -15.98 1.78
CA LEU A 114 8.91 -15.52 1.29
C LEU A 114 9.83 -15.12 2.46
N LYS A 115 11.04 -15.67 2.48
CA LYS A 115 12.02 -15.47 3.56
C LYS A 115 13.41 -15.19 3.00
N GLY A 116 14.27 -14.63 3.86
CA GLY A 116 15.67 -14.40 3.54
C GLY A 116 15.84 -13.51 2.32
N GLU A 117 16.56 -14.00 1.31
CA GLU A 117 16.86 -13.21 0.11
C GLU A 117 15.65 -12.97 -0.81
N PHE A 118 14.57 -13.73 -0.65
CA PHE A 118 13.33 -13.57 -1.41
C PHE A 118 12.30 -12.69 -0.71
N GLN A 119 12.54 -12.31 0.55
CA GLN A 119 11.65 -11.41 1.27
C GLN A 119 11.62 -10.05 0.57
N VAL A 120 10.40 -9.53 0.34
CA VAL A 120 10.14 -8.21 -0.21
C VAL A 120 9.97 -7.21 0.95
N PRO A 121 10.85 -6.21 1.10
CA PRO A 121 10.70 -5.18 2.14
C PRO A 121 9.47 -4.31 1.91
N VAL A 122 8.84 -3.85 2.99
CA VAL A 122 7.67 -2.93 2.95
C VAL A 122 7.94 -1.63 2.20
N CYS A 123 9.21 -1.23 2.08
CA CYS A 123 9.61 -0.03 1.34
C CYS A 123 9.87 -0.28 -0.15
N TRP A 124 9.52 -1.46 -0.70
CA TRP A 124 9.66 -1.76 -2.13
C TRP A 124 9.09 -0.67 -3.07
N PRO A 125 8.00 0.07 -2.74
CA PRO A 125 7.50 1.13 -3.62
C PRO A 125 8.49 2.28 -3.83
N GLN A 126 9.46 2.46 -2.91
CA GLN A 126 10.50 3.49 -3.01
C GLN A 126 11.70 3.07 -3.87
N HIS A 127 11.69 1.84 -4.39
CA HIS A 127 12.79 1.29 -5.18
C HIS A 127 12.30 0.99 -6.59
N GLY A 128 12.46 1.95 -7.51
CA GLY A 128 11.91 1.86 -8.87
C GLY A 128 12.26 0.57 -9.62
N GLY A 129 13.49 0.06 -9.49
CA GLY A 129 13.87 -1.23 -10.09
C GLY A 129 13.07 -2.42 -9.52
N ALA A 130 12.74 -2.41 -8.23
CA ALA A 130 11.89 -3.42 -7.63
C ALA A 130 10.43 -3.30 -8.09
N VAL A 131 9.94 -2.06 -8.23
CA VAL A 131 8.59 -1.78 -8.74
C VAL A 131 8.41 -2.39 -10.14
N GLU A 132 9.34 -2.15 -11.06
CA GLU A 132 9.24 -2.65 -12.43
C GLU A 132 9.28 -4.19 -12.49
N GLU A 133 10.17 -4.83 -11.72
CA GLU A 133 10.26 -6.29 -11.63
C GLU A 133 8.98 -6.92 -11.04
N LEU A 134 8.44 -6.34 -9.96
CA LEU A 134 7.21 -6.82 -9.32
C LEU A 134 5.98 -6.62 -10.23
N ALA A 135 5.86 -5.47 -10.89
CA ALA A 135 4.77 -5.18 -11.81
C ALA A 135 4.80 -6.12 -13.04
N GLY A 136 6.00 -6.42 -13.55
CA GLY A 136 6.20 -7.40 -14.61
C GLY A 136 5.83 -8.82 -14.16
N LEU A 137 6.28 -9.21 -12.96
CA LEU A 137 5.96 -10.53 -12.40
C LEU A 137 4.45 -10.70 -12.14
N HIS A 138 3.79 -9.69 -11.60
CA HIS A 138 2.35 -9.68 -11.37
C HIS A 138 1.58 -9.81 -12.70
N SER A 139 2.00 -9.07 -13.72
CA SER A 139 1.40 -9.15 -15.06
C SER A 139 1.55 -10.55 -15.67
N ALA A 140 2.75 -11.15 -15.54
CA ALA A 140 3.01 -12.51 -15.98
C ALA A 140 2.19 -13.56 -15.20
N TRP A 141 2.01 -13.35 -13.89
CA TRP A 141 1.19 -14.21 -13.04
C TRP A 141 -0.27 -14.19 -13.48
N LYS A 142 -0.86 -12.99 -13.65
CA LYS A 142 -2.25 -12.84 -14.13
C LYS A 142 -2.46 -13.54 -15.46
N ALA A 143 -1.56 -13.35 -16.41
CA ALA A 143 -1.62 -14.01 -17.71
C ALA A 143 -1.56 -15.54 -17.60
N ALA A 144 -0.62 -16.06 -16.79
CA ALA A 144 -0.44 -17.50 -16.60
C ALA A 144 -1.64 -18.17 -15.91
N MET A 145 -2.18 -17.55 -14.85
CA MET A 145 -3.33 -18.11 -14.12
C MET A 145 -4.61 -18.05 -14.95
N LEU A 146 -4.85 -16.95 -15.69
CA LEU A 146 -6.02 -16.86 -16.57
C LEU A 146 -5.97 -17.84 -17.74
N ALA A 147 -4.78 -18.10 -18.30
CA ALA A 147 -4.61 -19.11 -19.34
C ALA A 147 -4.89 -20.53 -18.80
N ASP A 148 -4.44 -20.83 -17.58
CA ASP A 148 -4.70 -22.09 -16.89
C ASP A 148 -6.21 -22.29 -16.64
N GLU A 149 -6.90 -21.27 -16.09
CA GLU A 149 -8.34 -21.30 -15.82
C GLU A 149 -9.18 -21.53 -17.09
N ARG A 150 -8.79 -20.91 -18.21
CA ARG A 150 -9.47 -21.05 -19.50
C ARG A 150 -9.09 -22.32 -20.27
N ALA A 151 -8.17 -23.13 -19.73
CA ALA A 151 -7.55 -24.26 -20.42
C ALA A 151 -6.91 -23.86 -21.78
N GLU A 152 -6.46 -22.61 -21.90
CA GLU A 152 -5.75 -22.08 -23.06
C GLU A 152 -4.30 -22.58 -23.03
N GLY A 153 -4.05 -23.74 -23.64
CA GLY A 153 -2.71 -24.30 -23.78
C GLY A 153 -2.29 -25.26 -22.66
N ALA A 154 -2.92 -26.43 -22.60
CA ALA A 154 -2.40 -27.70 -22.04
C ALA A 154 -1.72 -27.68 -20.63
N GLY A 155 -1.91 -26.64 -19.80
CA GLY A 155 -1.48 -26.58 -18.40
C GLY A 155 -0.02 -26.16 -18.13
N ASP A 156 0.73 -25.68 -19.13
CA ASP A 156 2.17 -25.41 -18.95
C ASP A 156 2.48 -23.98 -18.46
N GLN A 157 1.60 -23.00 -18.71
CA GLN A 157 1.90 -21.59 -18.41
C GLN A 157 2.02 -21.31 -16.91
N SER A 158 1.13 -21.92 -16.11
CA SER A 158 1.15 -21.84 -14.65
C SER A 158 2.42 -22.48 -14.08
N GLY A 159 2.80 -23.65 -14.58
CA GLY A 159 4.04 -24.35 -14.23
C GLY A 159 5.29 -23.54 -14.62
N TYR A 160 5.33 -23.03 -15.84
CA TYR A 160 6.42 -22.19 -16.35
C TYR A 160 6.63 -20.93 -15.51
N TRP A 161 5.53 -20.26 -15.10
CA TRP A 161 5.64 -19.08 -14.24
C TRP A 161 6.30 -19.42 -12.89
N HIS A 162 5.95 -20.55 -12.28
CA HIS A 162 6.56 -20.99 -11.03
C HIS A 162 8.03 -21.39 -11.18
N ASP A 163 8.37 -22.09 -12.26
CA ASP A 163 9.74 -22.59 -12.52
C ASP A 163 10.69 -21.48 -12.95
N ARG A 164 10.26 -20.58 -13.85
CA ARG A 164 11.14 -19.62 -14.53
C ARG A 164 10.94 -18.17 -14.13
N SER A 165 9.72 -17.77 -13.81
CA SER A 165 9.42 -16.35 -13.60
C SER A 165 9.55 -15.97 -12.13
N LEU A 166 8.95 -16.73 -11.21
CA LEU A 166 8.83 -16.36 -9.81
C LEU A 166 10.18 -16.13 -9.12
N TRP A 167 10.97 -17.19 -8.97
CA TRP A 167 12.17 -17.16 -8.12
C TRP A 167 13.27 -16.26 -8.69
N ASP A 168 13.49 -16.32 -10.01
CA ASP A 168 14.48 -15.48 -10.68
C ASP A 168 14.13 -13.99 -10.57
N THR A 169 12.85 -13.64 -10.65
CA THR A 169 12.41 -12.25 -10.49
C THR A 169 12.54 -11.78 -9.06
N LEU A 170 12.16 -12.59 -8.08
CA LEU A 170 12.37 -12.27 -6.66
C LEU A 170 13.85 -12.08 -6.31
N ALA A 171 14.75 -12.87 -6.91
CA ALA A 171 16.19 -12.67 -6.77
C ALA A 171 16.65 -11.32 -7.35
N ARG A 172 16.09 -10.87 -8.49
CA ARG A 172 16.37 -9.53 -9.06
C ARG A 172 15.80 -8.40 -8.21
N VAL A 173 14.60 -8.56 -7.68
CA VAL A 173 14.00 -7.62 -6.70
C VAL A 173 14.93 -7.46 -5.49
N GLY A 174 15.45 -8.56 -4.96
CA GLY A 174 16.40 -8.54 -3.85
C GLY A 174 17.71 -7.81 -4.16
N ARG A 175 18.13 -7.72 -5.43
CA ARG A 175 19.29 -6.94 -5.86
C ARG A 175 18.97 -5.46 -6.06
N ALA A 176 17.73 -5.14 -6.44
CA ALA A 176 17.27 -3.78 -6.63
C ALA A 176 17.05 -3.02 -5.31
N ILE A 177 16.86 -3.75 -4.20
CA ILE A 177 16.63 -3.17 -2.87
C ILE A 177 17.87 -3.38 -1.99
N PRO A 178 18.44 -2.31 -1.40
CA PRO A 178 19.58 -2.44 -0.49
C PRO A 178 19.28 -3.37 0.70
N ASN A 179 20.23 -4.20 1.10
CA ASN A 179 20.09 -5.12 2.25
C ASN A 179 19.75 -4.40 3.57
N ALA A 180 20.15 -3.14 3.74
CA ALA A 180 19.79 -2.33 4.90
C ALA A 180 18.26 -2.17 5.03
N CYS A 181 17.54 -2.03 3.91
CA CYS A 181 16.09 -1.89 3.90
C CYS A 181 15.34 -3.09 4.50
N ARG A 182 15.96 -4.28 4.52
CA ARG A 182 15.38 -5.51 5.09
C ARG A 182 15.45 -5.55 6.61
N ASN A 183 16.52 -5.02 7.20
CA ASN A 183 16.85 -5.25 8.60
C ASN A 183 16.75 -3.98 9.45
N THR A 184 16.97 -2.81 8.86
CA THR A 184 17.13 -1.55 9.61
C THR A 184 16.16 -0.45 9.19
N GLY A 185 15.22 -0.76 8.28
CA GLY A 185 14.30 0.22 7.70
C GLY A 185 14.83 0.89 6.45
N HIS A 186 13.95 1.66 5.78
CA HIS A 186 14.24 2.23 4.47
C HIS A 186 15.50 3.12 4.47
N THR A 187 16.39 2.86 3.51
CA THR A 187 17.56 3.69 3.24
C THR A 187 17.43 4.28 1.85
N ALA A 188 17.38 5.61 1.76
CA ALA A 188 17.28 6.31 0.49
C ALA A 188 18.48 5.99 -0.40
N GLY A 189 18.22 5.75 -1.69
CA GLY A 189 19.26 5.49 -2.67
C GLY A 189 20.14 6.72 -2.91
N ARG A 190 21.45 6.48 -3.08
CA ARG A 190 22.36 7.52 -3.57
C ARG A 190 22.12 7.73 -5.06
N ALA A 191 22.05 8.99 -5.50
CA ALA A 191 22.03 9.32 -6.93
C ALA A 191 23.29 8.76 -7.62
N LEU A 192 23.08 7.95 -8.67
CA LEU A 192 24.15 7.41 -9.48
C LEU A 192 24.58 8.45 -10.53
N PRO A 193 25.87 8.47 -10.93
CA PRO A 193 26.32 9.31 -12.04
C PRO A 193 25.54 8.98 -13.32
N VAL A 194 25.09 10.00 -14.02
CA VAL A 194 24.46 9.84 -15.34
C VAL A 194 25.52 9.60 -16.40
N THR A 195 25.14 8.92 -17.49
CA THR A 195 26.03 8.72 -18.64
C THR A 195 26.51 10.06 -19.18
N ASP A 196 27.83 10.22 -19.27
CA ASP A 196 28.45 11.38 -19.91
C ASP A 196 28.15 11.35 -21.42
N ARG A 197 27.28 12.26 -21.87
CA ARG A 197 26.88 12.37 -23.27
C ARG A 197 28.03 12.81 -24.18
N GLY A 198 29.09 13.41 -23.63
CA GLY A 198 30.29 13.78 -24.37
C GLY A 198 31.15 12.59 -24.81
N LEU A 199 31.00 11.44 -24.15
CA LEU A 199 31.69 10.19 -24.51
C LEU A 199 30.92 9.33 -25.51
N LEU A 200 29.73 9.76 -25.92
CA LEU A 200 28.98 9.05 -26.97
C LEU A 200 29.69 9.22 -28.32
N PRO A 201 29.68 8.19 -29.19
CA PRO A 201 30.17 8.31 -30.55
C PRO A 201 29.46 9.47 -31.27
N GLN A 202 30.25 10.38 -31.83
CA GLN A 202 29.73 11.48 -32.62
C GLN A 202 29.56 10.98 -34.05
N PHE A 203 28.32 10.91 -34.52
CA PHE A 203 28.00 10.64 -35.92
C PHE A 203 27.76 11.99 -36.59
N GLY A 204 28.67 12.36 -37.50
CA GLY A 204 28.56 13.57 -38.34
C GLY A 204 27.75 13.34 -39.60
#